data_AF-A0A968QQU4-F1
#
_entry.id   AF-A0A968QQU4-F1
#
_cell.length_a   1.000
_cell.length_b   1.000
_cell.length_c   1.000
_cell.angle_alpha   90.00
_cell.angle_beta   90.00
_cell.angle_gamma   90.00
#
_symmetry.space_group_name_H-M   'P 1'
#
loop_
_entity.id
_entity.type
_entity.pdbx_description
1 polymer ?
#
loop_
_entity_poly.entity_id
_entity_poly.type
_entity_poly.pdbx_seq_one_letter_code
_entity_poly.pdbx_strand_id
1 'polypeptide(L)'
;MRIKIFENPIIDYFTAWSVPKALSVTNVANIYTSEDQKALGDVIRQHAESPLSSPHQVSASKTVTELYDGRIDATGTPFIYAVIGLSATGDYAKDRRNYIIFCLICFMLSLLILCRLLKFSFVSGALLITFFVSAYAPVIADVKIGNVNQIQLFMLTLFIWLTAKSEHSLAAPVILGIGAMFKPTTAAVCLLSLLSPMIRKEYKILIRRIVGISIGAMC
;
A
#
# COMPACT_ATOMS: atom_id res chain seq x y z
N MET A 1 5.00 20.67 -18.46
CA MET A 1 4.89 20.43 -17.00
C MET A 1 5.71 19.17 -16.67
N ARG A 2 6.97 19.31 -16.19
CA ARG A 2 7.79 18.15 -15.81
C ARG A 2 7.23 17.56 -14.52
N ILE A 3 6.87 16.29 -14.54
CA ILE A 3 6.34 15.57 -13.39
C ILE A 3 7.51 15.31 -12.41
N LYS A 4 7.72 16.21 -11.44
CA LYS A 4 8.75 16.11 -10.38
C LYS A 4 8.42 15.05 -9.31
N ILE A 5 7.73 13.96 -9.68
CA ILE A 5 7.36 12.90 -8.72
C ILE A 5 8.61 12.24 -8.11
N PHE A 6 9.70 12.16 -8.87
CA PHE A 6 10.94 11.54 -8.41
C PHE A 6 11.79 12.42 -7.48
N GLU A 7 11.45 13.69 -7.28
CA GLU A 7 12.19 14.61 -6.38
C GLU A 7 11.67 14.59 -4.94
N ASN A 8 10.43 14.15 -4.72
CA ASN A 8 9.81 14.20 -3.39
C ASN A 8 10.34 13.12 -2.44
N PRO A 9 10.40 13.39 -1.12
CA PRO A 9 10.89 12.44 -0.14
C PRO A 9 10.01 11.20 0.04
N ILE A 10 8.76 11.19 -0.46
CA ILE A 10 7.78 10.08 -0.36
C ILE A 10 7.66 9.58 1.09
N ILE A 11 7.06 10.44 1.91
CA ILE A 11 7.04 10.32 3.37
C ILE A 11 6.42 8.99 3.83
N ASP A 12 5.27 8.59 3.28
CA ASP A 12 4.58 7.37 3.73
C ASP A 12 5.42 6.12 3.43
N TYR A 13 6.00 6.05 2.23
CA TYR A 13 6.89 4.94 1.87
C TYR A 13 8.16 4.95 2.72
N PHE A 14 8.79 6.11 2.95
CA PHE A 14 9.98 6.20 3.80
C PHE A 14 9.70 5.72 5.23
N THR A 15 8.59 6.15 5.82
CA THR A 15 8.15 5.68 7.14
C THR A 15 7.96 4.17 7.14
N ALA A 16 7.36 3.60 6.09
CA ALA A 16 7.16 2.15 6.00
C ALA A 16 8.45 1.34 5.73
N TRP A 17 9.38 1.91 4.97
CA TRP A 17 10.70 1.34 4.66
C TRP A 17 11.68 1.42 5.84
N SER A 18 11.61 2.49 6.61
CA SER A 18 12.54 2.76 7.71
C SER A 18 12.31 1.85 8.92
N VAL A 19 11.07 1.44 9.21
CA VAL A 19 10.76 0.53 10.34
C VAL A 19 11.54 -0.79 10.24
N PRO A 20 11.40 -1.63 9.20
CA PRO A 20 12.14 -2.89 9.11
C PRO A 20 13.66 -2.67 9.01
N LYS A 21 14.10 -1.55 8.42
CA LYS A 21 15.51 -1.20 8.36
C LYS A 21 16.08 -0.90 9.75
N ALA A 22 15.39 -0.12 10.57
CA ALA A 22 15.79 0.16 11.94
C ALA A 22 15.76 -1.11 12.80
N LEU A 23 14.72 -1.94 12.67
CA LEU A 23 14.62 -3.22 13.38
C LEU A 23 15.73 -4.22 13.05
N SER A 24 16.42 -4.07 11.91
CA SER A 24 17.58 -4.92 11.57
C SER A 24 18.83 -4.63 12.42
N VAL A 25 18.84 -3.50 13.13
CA VAL A 25 20.00 -3.04 13.92
C VAL A 25 19.65 -2.65 15.36
N THR A 26 18.38 -2.37 15.65
CA THR A 26 17.90 -2.13 17.03
C THR A 26 16.74 -3.06 17.35
N ASN A 27 16.66 -3.46 18.62
CA ASN A 27 15.54 -4.25 19.12
C ASN A 27 14.64 -3.34 19.97
N VAL A 28 13.37 -3.24 19.59
CA VAL A 28 12.35 -2.50 20.32
C VAL A 28 11.22 -3.44 20.71
N ALA A 29 10.57 -3.17 21.84
CA ALA A 29 9.50 -4.03 22.34
C ALA A 29 8.21 -3.88 21.52
N ASN A 30 7.89 -2.65 21.10
CA ASN A 30 6.65 -2.34 20.41
C ASN A 30 6.78 -1.10 19.51
N ILE A 31 6.83 -1.33 18.19
CA ILE A 31 6.94 -0.27 17.16
C ILE A 31 5.82 0.79 17.18
N TYR A 32 4.73 0.55 17.91
CA TYR A 32 3.59 1.46 18.02
C TYR A 32 3.67 2.43 19.20
N THR A 33 4.67 2.31 20.08
CA THR A 33 4.86 3.24 21.20
C THR A 33 5.70 4.44 20.79
N SER A 34 5.39 5.62 21.33
CA SER A 34 6.14 6.85 20.98
C SER A 34 7.61 6.77 21.37
N GLU A 35 7.94 6.05 22.44
CA GLU A 35 9.31 5.83 22.92
C GLU A 35 10.10 4.99 21.91
N ASP A 36 9.59 3.81 21.53
CA ASP A 36 10.25 2.94 20.56
C ASP A 36 10.33 3.60 19.18
N GLN A 37 9.29 4.33 18.75
CA GLN A 37 9.32 5.08 17.49
C GLN A 37 10.40 6.17 17.46
N LYS A 38 10.74 6.77 18.61
CA LYS A 38 11.84 7.72 18.74
C LYS A 38 13.18 7.01 18.63
N ALA A 39 13.33 5.86 19.28
CA ALA A 39 14.52 5.03 19.16
C ALA A 39 14.77 4.57 17.71
N LEU A 40 13.72 4.16 16.99
CA LEU A 40 13.81 3.85 15.56
C LEU A 40 14.20 5.09 14.72
N GLY A 41 13.66 6.26 15.06
CA GLY A 41 13.99 7.53 14.41
C GLY A 41 15.44 7.96 14.59
N ASP A 42 16.01 7.77 15.77
CA ASP A 42 17.42 8.06 16.05
C ASP A 42 18.35 7.15 15.22
N VAL A 43 18.02 5.85 15.12
CA VAL A 43 18.76 4.90 14.26
C VAL A 43 18.76 5.34 12.80
N ILE A 44 17.60 5.73 12.28
CA ILE A 44 17.45 6.13 10.87
C ILE A 44 18.16 7.45 10.59
N ARG A 45 18.13 8.39 11.53
CA ARG A 45 18.87 9.66 11.45
C ARG A 45 20.38 9.40 11.39
N GLN A 46 20.89 8.56 12.27
CA GLN A 46 22.31 8.17 12.26
C GLN A 46 22.70 7.48 10.95
N HIS A 47 21.83 6.62 10.41
CA HIS A 47 22.07 6.00 9.09
C HIS A 47 22.08 7.03 7.97
N ALA A 48 21.22 8.05 8.01
CA ALA A 48 21.18 9.10 7.01
C ALA A 48 22.48 9.95 6.97
N GLU A 49 23.23 10.03 8.06
CA GLU A 49 24.53 10.72 8.11
C GLU A 49 25.68 9.95 7.44
N SER A 50 25.45 8.67 7.09
CA SER A 50 26.46 7.86 6.39
C SER A 50 26.79 8.43 5.00
N PRO A 51 28.08 8.45 4.58
CA PRO A 51 28.47 8.83 3.22
C PRO A 51 27.84 7.98 2.11
N LEU A 52 27.34 6.79 2.44
CA LEU A 52 26.67 5.88 1.51
C LEU A 52 25.17 6.20 1.31
N SER A 53 24.60 7.09 2.12
CA SER A 53 23.19 7.45 2.05
C SER A 53 22.90 8.33 0.83
N SER A 54 21.87 7.96 0.08
CA SER A 54 21.44 8.76 -1.08
C SER A 54 20.87 10.12 -0.65
N PRO A 55 20.95 11.18 -1.49
CA PRO A 55 20.34 12.48 -1.18
C PRO A 55 18.84 12.39 -0.88
N HIS A 56 18.13 11.46 -1.54
CA HIS A 56 16.72 11.20 -1.28
C HIS A 56 16.47 10.61 0.12
N GLN A 57 17.37 9.75 0.61
CA GLN A 57 17.28 9.18 1.95
C GLN A 57 17.52 10.25 3.02
N VAL A 58 18.55 11.08 2.83
CA VAL A 58 18.86 12.20 3.72
C VAL A 58 17.67 13.16 3.81
N SER A 59 17.13 13.56 2.65
CA SER A 59 15.97 14.44 2.59
C SER A 59 14.75 13.83 3.26
N ALA A 60 14.44 12.55 2.98
CA ALA A 60 13.28 11.89 3.56
C ALA A 60 13.43 11.70 5.08
N SER A 61 14.59 11.27 5.54
CA SER A 61 14.91 11.17 6.97
C SER A 61 14.68 12.49 7.67
N LYS A 62 15.25 13.58 7.14
CA LYS A 62 15.07 14.93 7.70
C LYS A 62 13.58 15.30 7.78
N THR A 63 12.87 15.21 6.65
CA THR A 63 11.45 15.58 6.59
C THR A 63 10.58 14.78 7.55
N VAL A 64 10.76 13.45 7.63
CA VAL A 64 9.98 12.59 8.53
C VAL A 64 10.28 12.91 9.99
N THR A 65 11.56 13.08 10.36
CA THR A 65 11.92 13.44 11.73
C THR A 65 11.43 14.83 12.13
N GLU A 66 11.42 15.81 11.23
CA GLU A 66 10.85 17.13 11.50
C GLU A 66 9.32 17.08 11.66
N LEU A 67 8.64 16.30 10.82
CA LEU A 67 7.18 16.16 10.83
C LEU A 67 6.66 15.46 12.09
N TYR A 68 7.42 14.48 12.61
CA TYR A 68 6.97 13.61 13.71
C TYR A 68 7.79 13.76 15.00
N ASP A 69 8.43 14.91 15.20
CA ASP A 69 9.20 15.22 16.42
C ASP A 69 10.28 14.17 16.76
N GLY A 70 11.09 13.86 15.77
CA GLY A 70 12.17 12.88 15.83
C GLY A 70 11.75 11.42 15.71
N ARG A 71 10.44 11.12 15.66
CA ARG A 71 9.92 9.75 15.56
C ARG A 71 9.79 9.27 14.11
N ILE A 72 9.77 7.95 13.93
CA ILE A 72 9.17 7.30 12.75
C ILE A 72 7.74 6.92 13.10
N ASP A 73 6.75 7.52 12.43
CA ASP A 73 5.33 7.29 12.74
C ASP A 73 4.83 5.95 12.20
N ALA A 74 5.14 4.88 12.92
CA ALA A 74 4.74 3.54 12.54
C ALA A 74 3.24 3.32 12.79
N THR A 75 2.41 3.68 11.81
CA THR A 75 0.93 3.52 11.83
C THR A 75 0.41 2.43 10.90
N GLY A 76 1.30 1.80 10.13
CA GLY A 76 1.01 0.69 9.25
C GLY A 76 0.77 -0.63 10.00
N THR A 77 0.20 -1.60 9.29
CA THR A 77 0.01 -2.95 9.84
C THR A 77 1.33 -3.71 9.90
N PRO A 78 1.51 -4.70 10.78
CA PRO A 78 2.72 -5.52 10.78
C PRO A 78 3.02 -6.15 9.40
N PHE A 79 1.97 -6.53 8.67
CA PHE A 79 2.06 -7.11 7.34
C PHE A 79 2.74 -6.17 6.34
N ILE A 80 2.43 -4.86 6.35
CA ILE A 80 3.07 -3.94 5.41
C ILE A 80 4.57 -3.82 5.67
N TYR A 81 4.98 -3.77 6.94
CA TYR A 81 6.39 -3.69 7.31
C TYR A 81 7.14 -4.97 6.93
N ALA A 82 6.51 -6.14 7.07
CA ALA A 82 7.08 -7.40 6.64
C ALA A 82 7.28 -7.43 5.11
N VAL A 83 6.26 -7.07 4.32
CA VAL A 83 6.35 -7.06 2.86
C VAL A 83 7.39 -6.06 2.36
N ILE A 84 7.44 -4.86 2.93
CA ILE A 84 8.45 -3.85 2.57
C ILE A 84 9.84 -4.30 3.00
N GLY A 85 10.00 -4.84 4.21
CA GLY A 85 11.27 -5.36 4.69
C GLY A 85 11.83 -6.49 3.81
N LEU A 86 10.97 -7.39 3.32
CA LEU A 86 11.36 -8.48 2.43
C LEU A 86 11.74 -8.02 1.01
N SER A 87 11.17 -6.90 0.55
CA SER A 87 11.38 -6.39 -0.81
C SER A 87 12.45 -5.29 -0.89
N ALA A 88 12.82 -4.68 0.23
CA ALA A 88 13.83 -3.64 0.30
C ALA A 88 15.23 -4.20 0.07
N THR A 89 16.00 -3.58 -0.83
CA THR A 89 17.42 -3.91 -1.02
C THR A 89 18.33 -3.15 -0.06
N GLY A 90 17.79 -2.20 0.70
CA GLY A 90 18.54 -1.32 1.60
C GLY A 90 19.08 -0.06 0.91
N ASP A 91 18.88 0.08 -0.40
CA ASP A 91 19.13 1.30 -1.16
C ASP A 91 17.81 2.04 -1.32
N TYR A 92 17.62 3.07 -0.50
CA TYR A 92 16.36 3.80 -0.48
C TYR A 92 15.99 4.41 -1.84
N ALA A 93 16.96 4.92 -2.61
CA ALA A 93 16.66 5.56 -3.89
C ALA A 93 16.14 4.53 -4.91
N LYS A 94 16.74 3.34 -4.94
CA LYS A 94 16.30 2.23 -5.78
C LYS A 94 14.95 1.67 -5.32
N ASP A 95 14.81 1.40 -4.03
CA ASP A 95 13.61 0.83 -3.42
C ASP A 95 12.39 1.75 -3.64
N ARG A 96 12.57 3.06 -3.39
CA ARG A 96 11.59 4.10 -3.67
C ARG A 96 11.15 4.12 -5.13
N ARG A 97 12.10 4.10 -6.07
CA ARG A 97 11.78 4.10 -7.51
C ARG A 97 10.94 2.88 -7.88
N ASN A 98 11.34 1.70 -7.41
CA ASN A 98 10.64 0.45 -7.69
C ASN A 98 9.22 0.47 -7.09
N TYR A 99 9.08 1.00 -5.87
CA TYR A 99 7.79 1.15 -5.22
C TYR A 99 6.84 2.07 -5.98
N ILE A 100 7.29 3.25 -6.44
CA ILE A 100 6.47 4.16 -7.26
C ILE A 100 6.02 3.44 -8.54
N ILE A 101 6.94 2.76 -9.23
CA ILE A 101 6.63 2.03 -10.46
C ILE A 101 5.56 0.96 -10.18
N PHE A 102 5.72 0.22 -9.09
CA PHE A 102 4.75 -0.79 -8.67
C PHE A 102 3.36 -0.19 -8.38
N CYS A 103 3.28 0.89 -7.60
CA CYS A 103 2.02 1.60 -7.35
C CYS A 103 1.37 2.11 -8.64
N LEU A 104 2.15 2.66 -9.57
CA LEU A 104 1.64 3.11 -10.87
C LEU A 104 1.09 1.94 -11.69
N ILE A 105 1.78 0.80 -11.72
CA ILE A 105 1.29 -0.41 -12.39
C ILE A 105 -0.03 -0.89 -11.76
N CYS A 106 -0.09 -1.00 -10.42
CA CYS A 106 -1.32 -1.35 -9.71
C CYS A 106 -2.47 -0.40 -10.05
N PHE A 107 -2.21 0.90 -10.07
CA PHE A 107 -3.20 1.91 -10.43
C PHE A 107 -3.71 1.75 -11.87
N MET A 108 -2.79 1.60 -12.83
CA MET A 108 -3.13 1.42 -14.25
C MET A 108 -3.95 0.15 -14.48
N LEU A 109 -3.54 -0.97 -13.88
CA LEU A 109 -4.27 -2.23 -13.96
C LEU A 109 -5.67 -2.11 -13.34
N SER A 110 -5.81 -1.39 -12.23
CA SER A 110 -7.11 -1.11 -11.62
C SER A 110 -8.05 -0.39 -12.59
N LEU A 111 -7.56 0.69 -13.21
CA LEU A 111 -8.36 1.45 -14.18
C LEU A 111 -8.74 0.60 -15.39
N LEU A 112 -7.83 -0.21 -15.92
CA LEU A 112 -8.10 -1.10 -17.05
C LEU A 112 -9.17 -2.14 -16.71
N ILE A 113 -9.08 -2.77 -15.54
CA ILE A 113 -10.06 -3.76 -15.07
C ILE A 113 -11.43 -3.10 -14.87
N LEU A 114 -11.50 -1.93 -14.21
CA LEU A 114 -12.74 -1.20 -14.00
C LEU A 114 -13.36 -0.74 -15.33
N CYS A 115 -12.55 -0.22 -16.25
CA CYS A 115 -13.03 0.16 -17.58
C CYS A 115 -13.65 -1.03 -18.31
N ARG A 116 -13.01 -2.21 -18.21
CA ARG A 116 -13.52 -3.44 -18.82
C ARG A 116 -14.80 -3.94 -18.17
N LEU A 117 -14.88 -3.92 -16.84
CA LEU A 117 -16.07 -4.33 -16.08
C LEU A 117 -17.27 -3.43 -16.38
N LEU A 118 -17.04 -2.12 -16.49
CA LEU A 118 -18.07 -1.13 -16.79
C LEU A 118 -18.35 -0.99 -18.30
N LYS A 119 -17.72 -1.82 -19.14
CA LYS A 119 -17.89 -1.86 -20.60
C LYS A 119 -17.60 -0.53 -21.30
N PHE A 120 -16.66 0.26 -20.79
CA PHE A 120 -16.20 1.46 -21.48
C PHE A 120 -15.53 1.12 -22.81
N SER A 121 -15.65 2.04 -23.77
CA SER A 121 -14.89 1.97 -25.02
C SER A 121 -13.39 2.17 -24.76
N PHE A 122 -12.54 1.71 -25.69
CA PHE A 122 -11.10 1.93 -25.61
C PHE A 122 -10.74 3.42 -25.50
N VAL A 123 -11.41 4.27 -26.30
CA VAL A 123 -11.20 5.72 -26.30
C VAL A 123 -11.55 6.32 -24.93
N SER A 124 -12.71 5.97 -24.38
CA SER A 124 -13.14 6.43 -23.06
C SER A 124 -12.17 5.98 -21.95
N GLY A 125 -11.70 4.73 -22.01
CA GLY A 125 -10.71 4.20 -21.07
C GLY A 125 -9.37 4.95 -21.15
N ALA A 126 -8.87 5.21 -22.36
CA ALA A 126 -7.63 5.96 -22.57
C ALA A 126 -7.75 7.40 -22.06
N LEU A 127 -8.89 8.07 -22.28
CA LEU A 127 -9.15 9.41 -21.75
C LEU A 127 -9.20 9.43 -20.22
N LEU A 128 -9.88 8.47 -19.60
CA LEU A 128 -9.94 8.35 -18.13
C LEU A 128 -8.56 8.14 -17.53
N ILE A 129 -7.79 7.19 -18.07
CA ILE A 129 -6.41 6.92 -17.65
C ILE A 129 -5.55 8.19 -17.76
N THR A 130 -5.64 8.87 -18.90
CA THR A 130 -4.88 10.12 -19.12
C THR A 130 -5.27 11.18 -18.11
N PHE A 131 -6.57 11.37 -17.87
CA PHE A 131 -7.08 12.31 -16.88
C PHE A 131 -6.57 12.00 -15.47
N PHE A 132 -6.68 10.75 -15.02
CA PHE A 132 -6.28 10.36 -13.68
C PHE A 132 -4.77 10.47 -13.44
N VAL A 133 -3.96 10.13 -14.44
CA VAL A 133 -2.49 10.18 -14.33
C VAL A 133 -1.94 11.60 -14.45
N SER A 134 -2.57 12.47 -15.26
CA SER A 134 -2.00 13.79 -15.60
C SER A 134 -2.68 14.99 -14.91
N ALA A 135 -3.97 14.89 -14.60
CA ALA A 135 -4.78 16.05 -14.19
C ALA A 135 -5.49 15.86 -12.84
N TYR A 136 -5.74 14.62 -12.41
CA TYR A 136 -6.48 14.38 -11.17
C TYR A 136 -5.59 14.56 -9.94
N ALA A 137 -5.70 15.74 -9.32
CA ALA A 137 -4.88 16.17 -8.19
C ALA A 137 -4.78 15.14 -7.04
N PRO A 138 -5.86 14.45 -6.64
CA PRO A 138 -5.77 13.45 -5.58
C PRO A 138 -4.84 12.28 -5.89
N VAL A 139 -4.87 11.74 -7.12
CA VAL A 139 -3.94 10.66 -7.52
C VAL A 139 -2.50 11.16 -7.57
N ILE A 140 -2.28 12.37 -8.08
CA ILE A 140 -0.96 12.98 -8.11
C ILE A 140 -0.42 13.19 -6.70
N ALA A 141 -1.24 13.67 -5.76
CA ALA A 141 -0.85 13.86 -4.37
C ALA A 141 -0.50 12.52 -3.70
N ASP A 142 -1.30 11.49 -3.94
CA ASP A 142 -1.13 10.18 -3.34
C ASP A 142 0.17 9.48 -3.80
N VAL A 143 0.49 9.59 -5.09
CA VAL A 143 1.77 9.10 -5.63
C VAL A 143 2.97 9.88 -5.08
N LYS A 144 2.81 11.18 -4.80
CA LYS A 144 3.89 12.04 -4.26
C LYS A 144 4.23 11.71 -2.79
N ILE A 145 3.26 11.23 -2.02
CA ILE A 145 3.49 10.78 -0.64
C ILE A 145 3.84 9.29 -0.57
N GLY A 146 3.51 8.53 -1.61
CA GLY A 146 3.79 7.08 -1.70
C GLY A 146 2.88 6.25 -0.84
N ASN A 147 1.61 6.64 -0.75
CA ASN A 147 0.63 5.86 -0.03
C ASN A 147 0.44 4.48 -0.69
N VAL A 148 -0.15 3.56 0.05
CA VAL A 148 -0.47 2.21 -0.41
C VAL A 148 -1.84 2.14 -1.09
N ASN A 149 -2.52 3.28 -1.23
CA ASN A 149 -3.87 3.36 -1.79
C ASN A 149 -3.97 2.76 -3.20
N GLN A 150 -2.96 2.89 -4.05
CA GLN A 150 -2.97 2.28 -5.39
C GLN A 150 -2.96 0.75 -5.31
N ILE A 151 -2.22 0.19 -4.37
CA ILE A 151 -2.15 -1.25 -4.12
C ILE A 151 -3.50 -1.73 -3.56
N GLN A 152 -4.06 -0.99 -2.58
CA GLN A 152 -5.38 -1.26 -2.04
C GLN A 152 -6.47 -1.24 -3.13
N LEU A 153 -6.48 -0.20 -3.98
CA LEU A 153 -7.42 -0.07 -5.10
C LEU A 153 -7.30 -1.26 -6.07
N PHE A 154 -6.07 -1.70 -6.34
CA PHE A 154 -5.83 -2.85 -7.20
C PHE A 154 -6.39 -4.14 -6.60
N MET A 155 -6.12 -4.41 -5.31
CA MET A 155 -6.68 -5.58 -4.62
C MET A 155 -8.21 -5.57 -4.61
N LEU A 156 -8.83 -4.41 -4.34
CA LEU A 156 -10.29 -4.25 -4.38
C LEU A 156 -10.86 -4.48 -5.77
N THR A 157 -10.22 -3.92 -6.79
CA THR A 157 -10.65 -4.09 -8.18
C THR A 157 -10.50 -5.54 -8.63
N LEU A 158 -9.42 -6.21 -8.23
CA LEU A 158 -9.20 -7.62 -8.49
C LEU A 158 -10.25 -8.49 -7.80
N PHE A 159 -10.60 -8.18 -6.54
CA PHE A 159 -11.70 -8.82 -5.82
C PHE A 159 -13.03 -8.70 -6.59
N ILE A 160 -13.39 -7.50 -7.05
CA ILE A 160 -14.62 -7.27 -7.82
C ILE A 160 -14.61 -8.08 -9.12
N TRP A 161 -13.50 -8.04 -9.86
CA TRP A 161 -13.37 -8.76 -11.13
C TRP A 161 -13.43 -10.27 -10.97
N LEU A 162 -12.75 -10.83 -9.97
CA LEU A 162 -12.79 -12.27 -9.67
C LEU A 162 -14.19 -12.69 -9.24
N THR A 163 -14.86 -11.89 -8.40
CA THR A 163 -16.25 -12.14 -8.00
C THR A 163 -17.20 -12.12 -9.19
N ALA A 164 -17.03 -11.18 -10.12
CA ALA A 164 -17.83 -11.08 -11.33
C ALA A 164 -17.61 -12.26 -12.30
N LYS A 165 -16.41 -12.85 -12.31
CA LYS A 165 -16.12 -14.05 -13.12
C LYS A 165 -16.66 -15.33 -12.50
N SER A 166 -16.52 -15.49 -11.19
CA SER A 166 -16.96 -16.69 -10.48
C SER A 166 -17.18 -16.38 -9.00
N GLU A 167 -18.45 -16.26 -8.62
CA GLU A 167 -18.86 -16.09 -7.22
C GLU A 167 -18.47 -17.27 -6.31
N HIS A 168 -18.13 -18.41 -6.93
CA HIS A 168 -17.77 -19.65 -6.26
C HIS A 168 -16.27 -19.79 -6.01
N SER A 169 -15.43 -18.94 -6.61
CA SER A 169 -13.97 -18.99 -6.47
C SER A 169 -13.51 -18.48 -5.10
N LEU A 170 -12.53 -19.16 -4.51
CA LEU A 170 -11.87 -18.70 -3.28
C LEU A 170 -10.85 -17.57 -3.54
N ALA A 171 -10.44 -17.35 -4.79
CA ALA A 171 -9.42 -16.35 -5.10
C ALA A 171 -9.86 -14.93 -4.73
N ALA A 172 -11.13 -14.58 -4.97
CA ALA A 172 -11.66 -13.26 -4.63
C ALA A 172 -11.59 -12.96 -3.12
N PRO A 173 -12.17 -13.79 -2.22
CA PRO A 173 -12.10 -13.54 -0.79
C PRO A 173 -10.67 -13.63 -0.22
N VAL A 174 -9.77 -14.45 -0.79
CA VAL A 174 -8.34 -14.46 -0.40
C VAL A 174 -7.67 -13.12 -0.66
N ILE A 175 -7.83 -12.55 -1.87
CA ILE A 175 -7.30 -11.22 -2.20
C ILE A 175 -7.86 -10.15 -1.26
N LEU A 176 -9.15 -10.25 -0.90
CA LEU A 176 -9.79 -9.32 0.02
C LEU A 176 -9.21 -9.42 1.45
N GLY A 177 -8.93 -10.64 1.93
CA GLY A 177 -8.26 -10.89 3.20
C GLY A 177 -6.85 -10.31 3.25
N ILE A 178 -6.05 -10.53 2.21
CA ILE A 178 -4.71 -9.92 2.07
C ILE A 178 -4.82 -8.38 2.07
N GLY A 179 -5.81 -7.83 1.36
CA GLY A 179 -6.07 -6.38 1.34
C GLY A 179 -6.44 -5.79 2.69
N ALA A 180 -7.12 -6.55 3.56
CA ALA A 180 -7.40 -6.15 4.94
C ALA A 180 -6.15 -6.10 5.81
N MET A 181 -5.23 -7.04 5.61
CA MET A 181 -3.91 -7.01 6.26
C MET A 181 -3.04 -5.87 5.74
N PHE A 182 -3.12 -5.53 4.46
CA PHE A 182 -2.34 -4.43 3.88
C PHE A 182 -2.83 -3.05 4.36
N LYS A 183 -4.15 -2.88 4.48
CA LYS A 183 -4.75 -1.63 4.95
C LYS A 183 -6.07 -1.89 5.69
N PRO A 184 -6.18 -1.54 6.99
CA PRO A 184 -7.36 -1.88 7.80
C PRO A 184 -8.68 -1.33 7.26
N THR A 185 -8.66 -0.24 6.48
CA THR A 185 -9.88 0.31 5.86
C THR A 185 -10.52 -0.67 4.87
N THR A 186 -9.79 -1.64 4.34
CA THR A 186 -10.32 -2.74 3.51
C THR A 186 -11.19 -3.72 4.32
N ALA A 187 -11.07 -3.77 5.65
CA ALA A 187 -11.92 -4.60 6.50
C ALA A 187 -13.41 -4.22 6.37
N ALA A 188 -13.73 -2.95 6.12
CA ALA A 188 -15.09 -2.53 5.83
C ALA A 188 -15.65 -3.23 4.59
N VAL A 189 -14.84 -3.40 3.53
CA VAL A 189 -15.24 -4.14 2.33
C VAL A 189 -15.37 -5.63 2.61
N CYS A 190 -14.55 -6.20 3.49
CA CYS A 190 -14.72 -7.58 3.97
C CYS A 190 -16.11 -7.76 4.58
N LEU A 191 -16.50 -6.89 5.51
CA LEU A 191 -17.82 -6.95 6.15
C LEU A 191 -18.96 -6.83 5.14
N LEU A 192 -18.91 -5.83 4.25
CA LEU A 192 -19.91 -5.65 3.19
C LEU A 192 -20.00 -6.87 2.27
N SER A 193 -18.87 -7.51 1.96
CA SER A 193 -18.85 -8.72 1.15
C SER A 193 -19.55 -9.90 1.83
N LEU A 194 -19.60 -9.96 3.16
CA LEU A 194 -20.29 -11.03 3.88
C LEU A 194 -21.79 -10.76 3.98
N LEU A 195 -22.22 -9.50 4.04
CA LEU A 195 -23.64 -9.13 4.13
C LEU A 195 -24.47 -9.59 2.93
N SER A 196 -23.92 -9.49 1.72
CA SER A 196 -24.66 -9.84 0.49
C SER A 196 -25.18 -11.29 0.47
N PRO A 197 -24.33 -12.34 0.61
CA PRO A 197 -24.81 -13.72 0.68
C PRO A 197 -25.58 -14.03 1.96
N MET A 198 -25.32 -13.33 3.07
CA MET A 198 -26.08 -13.48 4.32
C MET A 198 -27.55 -13.06 4.13
N ILE A 199 -27.80 -11.93 3.49
CA ILE A 199 -29.15 -11.43 3.18
C ILE A 199 -29.86 -12.37 2.21
N ARG A 200 -29.13 -12.89 1.20
CA ARG A 200 -29.65 -13.85 0.22
C ARG A 200 -29.81 -15.27 0.77
N LYS A 201 -29.39 -15.53 2.01
CA LYS A 201 -29.36 -16.86 2.64
C LYS A 201 -28.52 -17.89 1.86
N GLU A 202 -27.51 -17.43 1.13
CA GLU A 202 -26.59 -18.23 0.34
C GLU A 202 -25.41 -18.73 1.20
N TYR A 203 -25.70 -19.59 2.18
CA TYR A 203 -24.72 -20.01 3.19
C TYR A 203 -23.46 -20.65 2.62
N LYS A 204 -23.56 -21.37 1.48
CA LYS A 204 -22.39 -21.95 0.81
C LYS A 204 -21.41 -20.87 0.33
N ILE A 205 -21.92 -19.76 -0.21
CA ILE A 205 -21.10 -18.63 -0.67
C ILE A 205 -20.56 -17.88 0.55
N LEU A 206 -21.38 -17.68 1.58
CA LEU A 206 -20.96 -17.04 2.83
C LEU A 206 -19.78 -17.76 3.47
N ILE A 207 -19.88 -19.09 3.67
CA ILE A 207 -18.80 -19.91 4.26
C ILE A 207 -17.53 -19.80 3.42
N ARG A 208 -17.62 -19.88 2.10
CA ARG A 208 -16.46 -19.73 1.21
C ARG A 208 -15.81 -18.36 1.33
N ARG A 209 -16.60 -17.29 1.46
CA ARG A 209 -16.06 -15.94 1.67
C ARG A 209 -15.34 -15.83 3.01
N ILE A 210 -15.93 -16.34 4.08
CA ILE A 210 -15.29 -16.37 5.41
C ILE A 210 -13.96 -17.12 5.32
N VAL A 211 -13.97 -18.36 4.80
CA VAL A 211 -12.77 -19.19 4.66
C VAL A 211 -11.70 -18.49 3.83
N GLY A 212 -12.06 -17.93 2.67
CA GLY A 212 -11.11 -17.25 1.81
C GLY A 212 -10.49 -16.00 2.47
N ILE A 213 -11.31 -15.17 3.13
CA ILE A 213 -10.83 -13.98 3.86
C ILE A 213 -9.89 -14.41 4.98
N SER A 214 -10.24 -15.46 5.75
CA SER A 214 -9.39 -16.01 6.79
C SER A 214 -8.05 -16.51 6.24
N ILE A 215 -8.05 -17.27 5.14
CA ILE A 215 -6.81 -17.72 4.49
C ILE A 215 -5.94 -16.52 4.09
N GLY A 216 -6.53 -15.52 3.43
CA GLY A 216 -5.80 -14.34 2.99
C GLY A 216 -5.26 -13.49 4.15
N ALA A 217 -5.95 -13.46 5.29
CA ALA A 217 -5.52 -12.73 6.48
C ALA A 217 -4.44 -13.46 7.29
N MET A 218 -4.18 -14.75 6.99
CA MET A 218 -3.15 -15.57 7.64
C MET A 218 -1.85 -15.65 6.83
N CYS A 219 -1.83 -15.15 5.60
CA CYS A 219 -0.63 -15.02 4.76
C CYS A 219 0.22 -13.82 5.20
#